data_AF-A0A833H204-F1
#
_entry.id   AF-A0A833H204-F1
#
_cell.length_a   1.000
_cell.length_b   1.000
_cell.length_c   1.000
_cell.angle_alpha   90.00
_cell.angle_beta   90.00
_cell.angle_gamma   90.00
#
_symmetry.space_group_name_H-M   'P 1'
#
loop_
_entity.id
_entity.type
_entity.pdbx_description
1 polymer ?
#
loop_
_entity_poly.entity_id
_entity_poly.type
_entity_poly.pdbx_seq_one_letter_code
_entity_poly.pdbx_strand_id
1 'polypeptide(L)' 'MEKIVHKILQIFQAHGIRAGGVLSKKLMMDEIKTWPADEKMMVRDAWHTLVGHGLIQEGHPEGPTLTPAGERSIYGGS' A
#
# COMPACT_ATOMS: atom_id res chain seq x y z
N MET A 1 -7.53 -10.11 -6.49
CA MET A 1 -6.25 -9.89 -5.77
C MET A 1 -5.55 -8.63 -6.25
N GLU A 2 -5.22 -8.50 -7.54
CA GLU A 2 -4.56 -7.30 -8.11
C GLU A 2 -5.29 -5.97 -7.82
N LYS A 3 -6.62 -5.97 -7.81
CA LYS A 3 -7.44 -4.80 -7.42
C LYS A 3 -7.06 -4.27 -6.04
N ILE A 4 -6.86 -5.16 -5.06
CA ILE A 4 -6.60 -4.78 -3.66
C ILE A 4 -5.15 -4.34 -3.49
N VAL A 5 -4.21 -5.00 -4.18
CA VAL A 5 -2.81 -4.58 -4.28
C VAL A 5 -2.72 -3.13 -4.78
N HIS A 6 -3.37 -2.83 -5.91
CA HIS A 6 -3.43 -1.47 -6.42
C HIS A 6 -4.14 -0.52 -5.47
N LYS A 7 -5.26 -0.92 -4.87
CA LYS A 7 -6.01 -0.08 -3.94
C LYS A 7 -5.18 0.31 -2.71
N ILE A 8 -4.35 -0.60 -2.17
CA ILE A 8 -3.42 -0.28 -1.08
C ILE A 8 -2.36 0.72 -1.56
N LEU A 9 -1.77 0.53 -2.74
CA LEU A 9 -0.80 1.48 -3.29
C LEU A 9 -1.41 2.86 -3.56
N GLN A 10 -2.68 2.91 -3.97
CA GLN A 10 -3.41 4.17 -4.16
C GLN A 10 -3.54 4.98 -2.87
N ILE A 11 -3.50 4.35 -1.68
CA ILE A 11 -3.44 5.08 -0.40
C ILE A 11 -2.15 5.92 -0.35
N PHE A 12 -1.02 5.36 -0.72
CA PHE A 12 0.25 6.11 -0.75
C PHE A 12 0.16 7.29 -1.71
N GLN A 13 -0.42 7.08 -2.90
CA GLN A 13 -0.63 8.16 -3.87
C GLN A 13 -1.57 9.25 -3.37
N ALA A 14 -2.71 8.89 -2.78
CA ALA A 14 -3.70 9.81 -2.26
C ALA A 14 -3.13 10.73 -1.15
N HIS A 15 -2.15 10.22 -0.40
CA HIS A 15 -1.46 10.97 0.65
C HIS A 15 -0.14 11.61 0.19
N GLY A 16 0.17 11.59 -1.11
CA GLY A 16 1.39 12.19 -1.67
C GLY A 16 2.68 11.51 -1.20
N ILE A 17 2.59 10.28 -0.72
CA ILE A 17 3.74 9.50 -0.25
C ILE A 17 4.50 9.01 -1.48
N ARG A 18 5.79 9.36 -1.51
CA ARG A 18 6.73 9.00 -2.58
C ARG A 18 7.66 7.89 -2.13
N ALA A 19 8.49 7.40 -3.04
CA ALA A 19 9.51 6.40 -2.73
C ALA A 19 10.36 6.84 -1.52
N GLY A 20 10.53 5.93 -0.54
CA GLY A 20 11.18 6.19 0.74
C GLY A 20 10.26 6.79 1.81
N GLY A 21 9.06 7.23 1.44
CA GLY A 21 8.05 7.74 2.37
C GLY A 21 7.30 6.62 3.10
N VAL A 22 6.90 6.91 4.33
CA VAL A 22 6.24 5.96 5.24
C VAL A 22 4.75 6.26 5.31
N LEU A 23 3.92 5.23 5.09
CA LEU A 23 2.48 5.32 5.35
C LEU A 23 2.22 4.93 6.81
N SER A 24 1.74 5.87 7.62
CA SER A 24 1.46 5.57 9.03
C SER A 24 0.40 4.47 9.18
N LYS A 25 0.64 3.49 10.06
CA LYS A 25 -0.31 2.39 10.35
C LYS A 25 -1.71 2.90 10.67
N LYS A 26 -1.81 4.00 11.43
CA LYS A 26 -3.09 4.63 11.77
C LYS A 26 -3.87 5.04 10.51
N LEU A 27 -3.20 5.72 9.59
CA LEU A 27 -3.82 6.20 8.35
C LEU A 27 -4.23 5.02 7.47
N MET A 28 -3.33 4.05 7.29
CA MET A 28 -3.63 2.82 6.55
C MET A 28 -4.85 2.08 7.13
N MET A 29 -4.94 1.94 8.45
CA MET A 29 -6.08 1.29 9.11
C MET A 29 -7.37 2.09 8.94
N ASP A 30 -7.31 3.41 9.00
CA ASP A 30 -8.49 4.28 8.81
C ASP A 30 -9.05 4.11 7.39
N GLU A 31 -8.18 4.16 6.38
CA GLU A 31 -8.54 3.92 4.99
C GLU A 31 -9.17 2.54 4.80
N ILE A 32 -8.51 1.48 5.28
CA ILE A 32 -9.00 0.09 5.15
C ILE A 32 -10.32 -0.12 5.90
N LYS A 33 -10.55 0.59 7.01
CA LYS A 33 -11.80 0.49 7.79
C LYS A 33 -13.01 0.91 6.97
N THR A 34 -12.86 1.81 6.01
CA THR A 34 -13.94 2.23 5.12
C THR A 34 -14.26 1.22 4.01
N TRP A 35 -13.40 0.21 3.79
CA TRP A 35 -13.57 -0.74 2.69
C TRP A 35 -14.68 -1.77 2.96
N PRO A 36 -15.28 -2.35 1.91
CA PRO A 36 -16.17 -3.49 2.00
C PRO A 36 -15.53 -4.69 2.73
N ALA A 37 -16.35 -5.54 3.34
CA ALA A 37 -15.88 -6.68 4.13
C ALA A 37 -15.11 -7.71 3.28
N ASP A 38 -15.54 -7.96 2.05
CA ASP A 38 -14.87 -8.85 1.10
C ASP A 38 -13.46 -8.33 0.72
N GLU A 39 -13.32 -7.02 0.55
CA GLU A 39 -12.03 -6.41 0.24
C GLU A 39 -11.08 -6.45 1.44
N LYS A 40 -11.60 -6.22 2.66
CA LYS A 40 -10.84 -6.33 3.91
C LYS A 40 -10.25 -7.72 4.11
N MET A 41 -10.97 -8.78 3.74
CA MET A 41 -10.49 -10.15 3.85
C MET A 41 -9.27 -10.40 2.96
N MET A 42 -9.13 -9.68 1.84
CA MET A 42 -8.03 -9.82 0.89
C MET A 42 -6.82 -8.91 1.21
N VAL A 43 -6.94 -8.00 2.18
CA VAL A 43 -5.87 -7.05 2.52
C VAL A 43 -4.60 -7.78 2.92
N ARG A 44 -4.71 -8.86 3.71
CA ARG A 44 -3.56 -9.63 4.17
C ARG A 44 -2.81 -10.27 3.00
N ASP A 45 -3.51 -10.95 2.09
CA ASP A 45 -2.88 -11.55 0.90
C ASP A 45 -2.28 -10.48 -0.01
N ALA A 46 -3.02 -9.40 -0.27
CA ALA A 46 -2.52 -8.28 -1.07
C ALA A 46 -1.27 -7.64 -0.46
N TRP A 47 -1.20 -7.54 0.86
CA TRP A 47 -0.04 -7.05 1.57
C TRP A 47 1.19 -7.95 1.36
N HIS A 48 1.01 -9.27 1.51
CA HIS A 48 2.08 -10.22 1.20
C HIS A 48 2.54 -10.11 -0.26
N THR A 49 1.63 -9.90 -1.21
CA THR A 49 1.99 -9.64 -2.61
C THR A 49 2.81 -8.35 -2.76
N LEU A 50 2.40 -7.25 -2.11
CA LEU A 50 3.13 -5.98 -2.16
C LEU A 50 4.57 -6.11 -1.64
N VAL A 51 4.75 -6.80 -0.51
CA VAL A 51 6.06 -7.05 0.08
C VAL A 51 6.87 -8.02 -0.80
N GLY A 52 6.25 -9.11 -1.27
CA GLY A 52 6.91 -10.12 -2.11
C GLY A 52 7.37 -9.58 -3.45
N HIS A 53 6.63 -8.63 -4.04
CA HIS A 53 7.01 -7.93 -5.27
C HIS A 53 7.94 -6.73 -5.00
N GLY A 54 8.27 -6.45 -3.74
CA GLY A 54 9.13 -5.33 -3.36
C GLY A 54 8.52 -3.96 -3.65
N LEU A 55 7.19 -3.84 -3.69
CA LEU A 55 6.46 -2.59 -3.92
C LEU A 55 6.35 -1.76 -2.64
N ILE A 56 6.31 -2.43 -1.49
CA ILE A 56 6.43 -1.81 -0.17
C ILE A 56 7.46 -2.57 0.65
N GLN A 57 8.03 -1.91 1.66
CA GLN A 57 8.95 -2.51 2.61
C GLN A 57 8.40 -2.41 4.02
N GLU A 58 8.44 -3.52 4.75
CA GLU A 58 8.14 -3.57 6.18
C GLU A 58 9.40 -3.36 7.02
N GLY A 59 9.24 -2.88 8.25
CA GLY A 59 10.35 -2.71 9.20
C GLY A 59 10.49 -1.31 9.78
N HIS A 60 9.82 -0.29 9.21
CA HIS A 60 9.75 1.03 9.82
C HIS A 60 8.74 1.01 10.99
N PRO A 61 9.06 1.64 12.15
CA PRO A 61 8.19 1.60 13.34
C PRO A 61 6.80 2.17 13.07
N GLU A 62 6.72 3.22 12.25
CA GLU A 62 5.49 3.95 11.94
C GLU A 62 4.57 3.26 10.91
N GLY A 63 5.10 2.38 10.06
CA GLY A 63 4.32 1.70 9.02
C GLY A 63 5.15 1.22 7.83
N PRO A 64 4.52 0.76 6.73
CA PRO A 64 5.23 0.37 5.53
C PRO A 64 5.88 1.58 4.84
N THR A 65 7.02 1.35 4.21
CA THR A 65 7.69 2.33 3.35
C THR A 65 7.36 2.02 1.89
N LEU A 66 7.01 3.04 1.11
CA LEU A 66 6.85 2.89 -0.34
C LEU A 66 8.22 2.71 -0.99
N THR A 67 8.41 1.68 -1.82
CA THR A 67 9.66 1.52 -2.55
C THR A 67 9.63 2.30 -3.88
N PRO A 68 10.78 2.52 -4.53
CA PRO A 68 10.80 3.05 -5.90
C PRO A 68 9.99 2.22 -6.91
N ALA A 69 9.90 0.90 -6.71
CA ALA A 69 9.08 0.03 -7.56
C ALA A 69 7.58 0.26 -7.32
N GLY A 70 7.16 0.41 -6.06
CA GLY A 70 5.78 0.75 -5.70
C GLY A 70 5.35 2.10 -6.26
N GLU A 71 6.22 3.11 -6.17
CA GLU A 71 5.96 4.44 -6.75
C GLU A 71 5.77 4.37 -8.27
N ARG A 72 6.63 3.65 -8.99
CA ARG A 72 6.46 3.44 -10.45
C ARG A 72 5.15 2.76 -10.80
N SER A 73 4.66 1.86 -9.95
CA SER A 73 3.38 1.18 -10.18
C SER A 73 2.16 2.10 -10.12
N ILE A 74 2.25 3.27 -9.47
CA ILE A 74 1.12 4.20 -9.29
C ILE A 74 1.34 5.59 -9.92
N TYR A 75 2.58 5.98 -10.18
CA TYR A 75 2.94 7.24 -10.85
C TYR A 75 3.60 7.03 -12.22
N GLY A 76 4.14 5.85 -12.50
CA GLY A 76 4.87 5.53 -13.73
C GLY A 76 4.01 5.02 -14.87
N GLY A 77 2.68 5.07 -14.74
CA GLY A 77 1.76 4.81 -15.84
C GLY A 77 1.74 5.99 -16.82
N SER A 78 2.55 5.90 -17.87
CA SER A 78 2.42 6.66 -19.12
C SER A 78 2.39 5.67 -20.29
#